data_AF-A0A8S9LWK7-F1
#
_entry.id   AF-A0A8S9LWK7-F1
#
_cell.length_a   1.000
_cell.length_b   1.000
_cell.length_c   1.000
_cell.angle_alpha   90.00
_cell.angle_beta   90.00
_cell.angle_gamma   90.00
#
_symmetry.space_group_name_H-M   'P 1'
#
loop_
_entity.id
_entity.type
_entity.pdbx_description
1 polymer ?
#
loop_
_entity_poly.entity_id
_entity_poly.type
_entity_poly.pdbx_seq_one_letter_code
_entity_poly.pdbx_strand_id
1 'polypeptide(L)'
;MGDIMVKVNCYHSGKFKTEDGKLIYADGKVEVLEVDGVTIFEDVVFQMVHKTELGNMWYKLPYEDLEDRKSLSNNIDQGKKKLATGLDW
;
A
#
# COMPACT_ATOMS: atom_id res chain seq x y z
N MET A 1 10.73 -21.12 11.00
CA MET A 1 9.68 -20.26 10.40
C MET A 1 10.27 -19.88 9.04
N GLY A 2 9.65 -20.28 7.93
CA GLY A 2 10.23 -20.01 6.61
C GLY A 2 10.01 -18.54 6.25
N ASP A 3 11.07 -17.85 5.82
CA ASP A 3 10.97 -16.49 5.28
C ASP A 3 10.11 -16.54 4.01
N ILE A 4 8.88 -16.02 4.10
CA ILE A 4 8.00 -15.89 2.93
C ILE A 4 8.39 -14.59 2.26
N MET A 5 9.27 -14.64 1.27
CA MET A 5 9.58 -13.45 0.48
C MET A 5 8.48 -13.21 -0.56
N VAL A 6 7.99 -11.97 -0.63
CA VAL A 6 6.95 -11.55 -1.57
C VAL A 6 7.42 -10.41 -2.45
N LYS A 7 6.95 -10.39 -3.69
CA LYS A 7 7.21 -9.31 -4.64
C LYS A 7 6.03 -8.35 -4.68
N VAL A 8 6.30 -7.08 -4.42
CA VAL A 8 5.31 -6.01 -4.38
C VAL A 8 5.60 -5.02 -5.51
N ASN A 9 4.60 -4.78 -6.36
CA ASN A 9 4.68 -3.72 -7.36
C ASN A 9 4.26 -2.40 -6.73
N CYS A 10 5.21 -1.49 -6.54
CA CYS A 10 5.00 -0.16 -6.00
C CYS A 10 4.94 0.86 -7.13
N TYR A 11 3.76 1.45 -7.32
CA TYR A 11 3.52 2.51 -8.29
C TYR A 11 3.60 3.87 -7.58
N HIS A 12 4.43 4.79 -8.07
CA HIS A 12 4.59 6.12 -7.45
C HIS A 12 4.86 7.22 -8.48
N SER A 13 4.79 8.47 -8.03
CA SER A 13 5.05 9.69 -8.82
C SER A 13 4.15 9.87 -10.05
N GLY A 14 3.06 9.10 -10.17
CA GLY A 14 2.03 9.25 -11.19
C GLY A 14 0.72 9.78 -10.62
N LYS A 15 -0.33 9.72 -11.44
CA LYS A 15 -1.68 10.18 -11.09
C LYS A 15 -2.75 9.19 -11.54
N PHE A 16 -3.82 9.14 -10.76
CA PHE A 16 -5.04 8.45 -11.18
C PHE A 16 -5.77 9.30 -12.23
N LYS A 17 -6.22 8.66 -13.31
CA LYS A 17 -7.04 9.28 -14.35
C LYS A 17 -8.03 8.26 -14.92
N THR A 18 -9.15 8.74 -15.44
CA THR A 18 -10.15 7.89 -16.11
C THR A 18 -9.93 7.95 -17.61
N GLU A 19 -9.78 6.79 -18.24
CA GLU A 19 -9.61 6.64 -19.69
C GLU A 19 -10.59 5.56 -20.16
N ASP A 20 -11.41 5.87 -21.16
CA ASP A 20 -12.48 4.99 -21.66
C ASP A 20 -13.40 4.41 -20.56
N GLY A 21 -13.70 5.21 -19.54
CA GLY A 21 -14.55 4.81 -18.41
C GLY A 21 -13.87 3.91 -17.38
N LYS A 22 -12.58 3.61 -17.52
CA LYS A 22 -11.79 2.80 -16.59
C LYS A 22 -10.80 3.66 -15.83
N LEU A 23 -10.68 3.46 -14.52
CA LEU A 23 -9.63 4.09 -13.73
C LEU A 23 -8.26 3.47 -14.02
N ILE A 24 -7.29 4.32 -14.37
CA ILE A 24 -5.89 3.94 -14.58
C ILE A 24 -4.95 4.76 -13.70
N TYR A 25 -3.75 4.22 -13.45
CA TYR A 25 -2.63 4.96 -12.88
C TYR A 25 -1.60 5.20 -13.99
N ALA A 26 -1.28 6.46 -14.28
CA ALA A 26 -0.34 6.75 -15.34
C ALA A 26 0.57 7.94 -15.03
N ASP A 27 1.55 8.12 -15.91
CA ASP A 27 2.64 9.08 -15.77
C ASP A 27 3.52 8.81 -14.52
N GLY A 28 3.44 7.60 -13.96
CA GLY A 28 4.20 7.17 -12.79
C GLY A 28 5.30 6.17 -13.12
N LYS A 29 6.05 5.79 -12.08
CA LYS A 29 7.06 4.74 -12.13
C LYS A 29 6.55 3.50 -11.41
N VAL A 30 7.02 2.33 -11.84
CA VAL A 30 6.80 1.07 -11.14
C VAL A 30 8.15 0.54 -10.65
N GLU A 31 8.19 0.15 -9.40
CA GLU A 31 9.30 -0.57 -8.80
C GLU A 31 8.80 -1.90 -8.25
N VAL A 32 9.64 -2.93 -8.33
CA VAL A 32 9.34 -4.23 -7.72
C VAL A 32 10.20 -4.35 -6.47
N LEU A 33 9.55 -4.40 -5.31
CA LEU A 33 10.22 -4.61 -4.03
C LEU A 33 10.11 -6.08 -3.65
N GLU A 34 11.19 -6.67 -3.16
CA GLU A 34 11.18 -7.99 -2.54
C GLU A 34 11.29 -7.78 -1.03
N VAL A 35 10.26 -8.20 -0.30
CA VAL A 35 10.07 -7.92 1.14
C VAL A 35 9.59 -9.16 1.86
N ASP A 36 9.69 -9.18 3.19
CA ASP A 36 9.14 -10.26 3.99
C ASP A 36 7.60 -10.17 4.00
N GLY A 37 6.92 -11.29 3.77
CA GLY A 37 5.48 -11.37 3.69
C GLY A 37 4.77 -11.16 5.03
N VAL A 38 5.47 -11.33 6.15
CA VAL A 38 5.00 -11.04 7.51
C VAL A 38 5.08 -9.55 7.81
N THR A 39 6.16 -8.86 7.38
CA THR A 39 6.40 -7.42 7.61
C THR A 39 6.25 -6.57 6.34
N ILE A 40 5.42 -7.05 5.40
CA ILE A 40 5.24 -6.45 4.06
C ILE A 40 4.91 -4.95 4.14
N PHE A 41 4.14 -4.53 5.14
CA PHE A 41 3.72 -3.16 5.31
C PHE A 41 4.89 -2.27 5.76
N GLU A 42 5.57 -2.66 6.83
CA GLU A 42 6.72 -1.91 7.36
C GLU A 42 7.82 -1.78 6.31
N ASP A 43 8.14 -2.87 5.62
CA ASP A 43 9.22 -2.92 4.64
C ASP A 43 8.92 -2.03 3.41
N VAL A 44 7.69 -2.10 2.89
CA VAL A 44 7.28 -1.26 1.75
C VAL A 44 7.29 0.22 2.13
N VAL A 45 6.74 0.58 3.30
CA VAL A 45 6.71 1.98 3.76
C VAL A 45 8.14 2.50 3.97
N PHE A 46 8.98 1.73 4.66
CA PHE A 46 10.37 2.08 4.92
C PHE A 46 11.13 2.35 3.61
N GLN A 47 11.04 1.43 2.64
CA GLN A 47 11.70 1.61 1.35
C GLN A 47 11.16 2.80 0.55
N MET A 48 9.86 3.08 0.62
CA MET A 48 9.25 4.20 -0.10
C MET A 48 9.61 5.57 0.50
N VAL A 49 9.68 5.70 1.83
CA VAL A 49 10.11 6.94 2.52
C VAL A 49 11.49 7.39 2.04
N HIS A 50 12.38 6.43 1.79
CA HIS A 50 13.73 6.72 1.32
C HIS A 50 13.80 7.15 -0.15
N LYS A 51 12.73 6.94 -0.93
CA LYS A 51 12.71 7.17 -2.38
C LYS A 51 11.84 8.35 -2.81
N THR A 52 10.79 8.66 -2.06
CA THR A 52 9.83 9.73 -2.40
C THR A 52 9.21 10.32 -1.14
N GLU A 53 8.68 11.53 -1.25
CA GLU A 53 7.79 12.08 -0.23
C GLU A 53 6.58 11.15 -0.06
N LEU A 54 6.28 10.78 1.19
CA LEU A 54 5.13 9.96 1.54
C LEU A 54 3.85 10.78 1.37
N GLY A 55 3.14 10.54 0.28
CA GLY A 55 1.75 10.96 0.12
C GLY A 55 0.78 9.92 0.66
N ASN A 56 -0.48 10.04 0.24
CA ASN A 56 -1.46 8.98 0.46
C ASN A 56 -1.00 7.70 -0.25
N MET A 57 -1.10 6.56 0.46
CA MET A 57 -0.78 5.23 -0.07
C MET A 57 -2.05 4.41 -0.22
N TRP A 58 -2.12 3.62 -1.28
CA TRP A 58 -3.19 2.68 -1.53
C TRP A 58 -2.63 1.31 -1.89
N TYR A 59 -3.39 0.26 -1.60
CA TYR A 59 -3.06 -1.09 -2.01
C TYR A 59 -4.27 -1.77 -2.65
N LYS A 60 -4.00 -2.76 -3.49
CA LYS A 60 -4.98 -3.71 -4.02
C LYS A 60 -4.34 -5.09 -4.07
N LEU A 61 -5.15 -6.13 -4.04
CA LEU A 61 -4.70 -7.49 -4.27
C LEU A 61 -4.48 -7.74 -5.78
N PRO A 62 -3.74 -8.81 -6.16
CA PRO A 62 -3.46 -9.10 -7.57
C PRO A 62 -4.72 -9.26 -8.43
N TYR A 63 -5.79 -9.83 -7.85
CA TYR A 63 -7.07 -10.09 -8.50
C TYR A 63 -8.08 -8.94 -8.39
N GLU A 64 -7.76 -7.88 -7.65
CA GLU A 64 -8.62 -6.69 -7.50
C GLU A 64 -8.36 -5.68 -8.63
N ASP A 65 -9.37 -4.90 -9.01
CA ASP A 65 -9.21 -3.79 -9.93
C ASP A 65 -8.62 -2.56 -9.22
N LEU A 66 -8.18 -1.56 -9.99
CA LEU A 66 -7.63 -0.32 -9.42
C LEU A 66 -8.68 0.50 -8.66
N GLU A 67 -9.95 0.28 -8.99
CA GLU A 67 -11.11 0.90 -8.32
C GLU A 67 -11.33 0.32 -6.92
N ASP A 68 -10.97 -0.94 -6.71
CA ASP A 68 -11.06 -1.64 -5.43
C ASP A 68 -9.92 -1.28 -4.46
N ARG A 69 -9.05 -0.34 -4.85
CA ARG A 69 -7.90 0.06 -4.03
C ARG A 69 -8.36 0.56 -2.66
N LYS A 70 -7.68 0.10 -1.63
CA LYS A 70 -7.94 0.47 -0.24
C LYS A 70 -6.88 1.45 0.21
N SER A 71 -7.31 2.49 0.92
CA SER A 71 -6.37 3.40 1.56
C SER A 71 -5.57 2.64 2.60
N LEU A 72 -4.25 2.75 2.52
CA LEU A 72 -3.36 2.11 3.48
C LEU A 72 -3.47 2.77 4.87
N SER A 73 -3.77 4.07 4.92
CA SER A 73 -3.98 4.83 6.16
C SER A 73 -5.24 4.44 6.93
N ASN A 74 -6.27 3.89 6.28
CA ASN A 74 -7.50 3.48 6.96
C ASN A 74 -7.26 2.31 7.94
N ASN A 75 -6.27 1.45 7.67
CA ASN A 75 -5.89 0.37 8.58
C ASN A 75 -5.18 0.89 9.84
N ILE A 76 -4.43 1.98 9.73
CA ILE A 76 -3.77 2.64 10.86
C ILE A 76 -4.83 3.19 11.82
N ASP A 77 -5.85 3.86 11.30
CA ASP A 77 -6.93 4.44 12.12
C ASP A 77 -7.83 3.39 12.76
N GLN A 78 -8.08 2.28 12.06
CA GLN A 78 -8.78 1.13 12.66
C GLN A 78 -7.94 0.45 13.76
N GLY A 79 -6.63 0.33 13.57
CA GLY A 79 -5.71 -0.15 14.61
C GLY A 79 -5.69 0.77 15.84
N LYS A 80 -5.59 2.08 15.63
CA LYS A 80 -5.68 3.09 16.70
C LYS A 80 -7.02 3.04 17.45
N LYS A 81 -8.13 2.88 16.73
CA LYS A 81 -9.47 2.71 17.35
C LYS A 81 -9.56 1.44 18.19
N LYS A 82 -9.03 0.32 17.70
CA LYS A 82 -9.00 -0.94 18.47
C LYS A 82 -8.13 -0.85 19.73
N LEU A 83 -7.02 -0.12 19.67
CA LEU A 83 -6.18 0.17 20.84
C LEU A 83 -6.89 1.09 21.84
N ALA A 84 -7.62 2.10 21.36
CA ALA A 84 -8.40 3.00 22.21
C ALA A 84 -9.57 2.30 22.94
N THR A 85 -10.18 1.28 22.33
CA THR A 85 -11.23 0.45 22.98
C THR A 85 -10.67 -0.76 23.75
N GLY A 86 -9.36 -1.00 23.69
CA GLY A 86 -8.68 -2.09 24.42
C GLY A 86 -8.01 -1.65 25.72
N LEU A 87 -8.13 -0.37 26.10
CA LEU A 87 -7.60 0.24 27.32
C LEU A 87 -8.67 0.43 28.40
N ASP A 88 -9.62 -0.50 28.51
CA ASP A 88 -10.52 -0.61 29.66
C ASP A 88 -10.11 -1.86 30.45
N TRP A 89 -9.21 -1.66 31.42
CA TRP A 89 -8.87 -2.55 32.53
C TRP A 89 -9.01 -1.76 33.82
#